data_AF-A0A2E5AE69-F1
#
_entry.id   AF-A0A2E5AE69-F1
#
_cell.length_a   1.000
_cell.length_b   1.000
_cell.length_c   1.000
_cell.angle_alpha   90.00
_cell.angle_beta   90.00
_cell.angle_gamma   90.00
#
_symmetry.space_group_name_H-M   'P 1'
#
loop_
_entity.id
_entity.type
_entity.pdbx_description
1 polymer ?
#
loop_
_entity_poly.entity_id
_entity_poly.type
_entity_poly.pdbx_seq_one_letter_code
_entity_poly.pdbx_strand_id
1 'polypeptide(L)'
;MPVLVTLALSASLAVSAQAQRFPVIDVPNDPAARYDVLMLVPIRGGNLEIVTRRVGRRGETFVQREINCREGLVRYLGQGHTVDEMNADHRNYHFEPIDPNAISGHIAEYACANVERPE
;
A
#
# COMPACT_ATOMS: atom_id res chain seq x y z
N MET A 1 -13.29 5.42 -61.57
CA MET A 1 -12.89 4.62 -60.40
C MET A 1 -11.40 4.37 -60.52
N PRO A 2 -10.58 4.69 -59.51
CA PRO A 2 -10.55 3.85 -58.31
C PRO A 2 -10.63 4.66 -56.99
N VAL A 3 -11.29 4.03 -56.02
CA VAL A 3 -11.33 4.45 -54.62
C VAL A 3 -10.01 4.00 -53.99
N LEU A 4 -9.17 4.96 -53.59
CA LEU A 4 -8.02 4.68 -52.73
C LEU A 4 -8.55 4.30 -51.35
N VAL A 5 -8.43 3.02 -51.00
CA VAL A 5 -8.70 2.53 -49.64
C VAL A 5 -7.42 2.73 -48.84
N THR A 6 -7.38 3.76 -48.00
CA THR A 6 -6.33 3.95 -47.00
C THR A 6 -6.55 2.97 -45.84
N LEU A 7 -5.72 1.93 -45.77
CA LEU A 7 -5.62 1.06 -44.59
C LEU A 7 -5.06 1.87 -43.42
N ALA A 8 -5.89 2.18 -42.42
CA ALA A 8 -5.45 2.70 -41.14
C ALA A 8 -4.79 1.57 -40.33
N LEU A 9 -3.49 1.72 -40.06
CA LEU A 9 -2.71 0.79 -39.24
C LEU A 9 -2.94 1.14 -37.76
N SER A 10 -3.89 0.47 -37.11
CA SER A 10 -4.19 0.66 -35.68
C SER A 10 -3.09 0.00 -34.83
N ALA A 11 -2.17 0.79 -34.30
CA ALA A 11 -1.20 0.31 -33.30
C ALA A 11 -1.92 0.08 -31.96
N SER A 12 -2.17 -1.18 -31.62
CA SER A 12 -2.73 -1.57 -30.32
C SER A 12 -1.67 -1.38 -29.22
N LEU A 13 -1.80 -0.34 -28.41
CA LEU A 13 -1.06 -0.21 -27.15
C LEU A 13 -1.61 -1.26 -26.17
N ALA A 14 -1.00 -2.44 -26.15
CA ALA A 14 -1.25 -3.44 -25.12
C ALA A 14 -0.60 -2.96 -23.81
N VAL A 15 -1.33 -2.15 -23.03
CA VAL A 15 -0.95 -1.83 -21.65
C VAL A 15 -1.00 -3.14 -20.87
N SER A 16 0.17 -3.75 -20.66
CA SER A 16 0.29 -4.92 -19.80
C SER A 16 0.11 -4.44 -18.36
N ALA A 17 -1.06 -4.71 -17.77
CA ALA A 17 -1.27 -4.54 -16.34
C ALA A 17 -0.36 -5.54 -15.61
N GLN A 18 0.85 -5.12 -15.27
CA GLN A 18 1.70 -5.87 -14.36
C GLN A 18 1.00 -5.85 -13.01
N ALA A 19 0.40 -6.98 -12.62
CA ALA A 19 -0.09 -7.15 -11.26
C ALA A 19 1.12 -6.96 -10.33
N GLN A 20 1.15 -5.84 -9.60
CA GLN A 20 2.13 -5.64 -8.54
C GLN A 20 1.98 -6.81 -7.57
N ARG A 21 2.99 -7.71 -7.57
CA ARG A 21 3.05 -8.80 -6.60
C ARG A 21 3.43 -8.18 -5.27
N PHE A 22 2.42 -7.82 -4.50
CA PHE A 22 2.65 -7.37 -3.14
C PHE A 22 3.01 -8.57 -2.26
N PRO A 23 4.17 -8.55 -1.60
CA PRO A 23 4.65 -9.65 -0.77
C PRO A 23 3.98 -9.64 0.60
N VAL A 24 4.25 -10.70 1.36
CA VAL A 24 3.93 -10.80 2.79
C VAL A 24 5.05 -10.12 3.57
N ILE A 25 4.70 -9.29 4.55
CA ILE A 25 5.65 -8.67 5.48
C ILE A 25 5.89 -9.63 6.65
N ASP A 26 7.15 -9.86 6.99
CA ASP A 26 7.53 -10.53 8.24
C ASP A 26 7.41 -9.55 9.41
N VAL A 27 6.68 -9.94 10.45
CA VAL A 27 6.40 -9.12 11.63
C VAL A 27 6.73 -9.96 12.87
N PRO A 28 8.01 -9.97 13.31
CA PRO A 28 8.52 -10.93 14.28
C PRO A 28 7.83 -10.91 15.65
N ASN A 29 7.30 -9.75 16.05
CA ASN A 29 6.58 -9.55 17.30
C ASN A 29 5.10 -9.98 17.25
N ASP A 30 4.60 -10.44 16.08
CA ASP A 30 3.27 -11.03 15.92
C ASP A 30 3.28 -12.32 15.08
N PRO A 31 3.97 -13.37 15.56
CA PRO A 31 4.20 -14.60 14.79
C PRO A 31 2.92 -15.42 14.54
N ALA A 32 1.81 -15.07 15.18
CA ALA A 32 0.51 -15.73 15.02
C ALA A 32 -0.34 -15.10 13.91
N ALA A 33 0.18 -14.10 13.19
CA ALA A 33 -0.50 -13.42 12.11
C ALA A 33 0.36 -13.32 10.85
N ARG A 34 -0.33 -13.17 9.72
CA ARG A 34 0.24 -12.90 8.41
C ARG A 34 -0.15 -11.50 7.97
N TYR A 35 0.79 -10.75 7.43
CA TYR A 35 0.56 -9.39 6.94
C TYR A 35 0.72 -9.32 5.43
N ASP A 36 -0.39 -9.21 4.71
CA ASP A 36 -0.38 -8.99 3.26
C ASP A 36 -0.39 -7.49 2.96
N VAL A 37 0.45 -7.04 2.03
CA VAL A 37 0.35 -5.70 1.47
C VAL A 37 -0.70 -5.70 0.37
N LEU A 38 -1.66 -4.77 0.44
CA LEU A 38 -2.70 -4.61 -0.57
C LEU A 38 -2.43 -3.42 -1.50
N MET A 39 -1.71 -2.42 -0.99
CA MET A 39 -1.35 -1.21 -1.71
C MET A 39 -0.12 -0.60 -1.05
N LEU A 40 0.81 -0.10 -1.85
CA LEU A 40 1.90 0.77 -1.43
C LEU A 40 2.13 1.80 -2.53
N VAL A 41 1.84 3.07 -2.26
CA VAL A 41 1.95 4.14 -3.26
C VAL A 41 2.55 5.40 -2.65
N PRO A 42 3.31 6.20 -3.41
CA PRO A 42 3.66 7.55 -3.01
C PRO A 42 2.42 8.44 -3.03
N ILE A 43 2.30 9.34 -2.05
CA ILE A 43 1.24 10.35 -1.97
C ILE A 43 1.82 11.76 -1.93
N ARG A 44 0.94 12.78 -1.95
CA ARG A 44 1.38 14.19 -1.89
C ARG A 44 2.22 14.45 -0.64
N GLY A 45 3.21 15.33 -0.79
CA GLY A 45 4.13 15.67 0.30
C GLY A 45 5.34 14.74 0.42
N GLY A 46 5.46 13.72 -0.44
CA GLY A 46 6.60 12.79 -0.41
C GLY A 46 6.47 11.69 0.64
N ASN A 47 5.28 11.55 1.22
CA ASN A 47 4.92 10.45 2.11
C ASN A 47 4.47 9.23 1.30
N LEU A 48 4.40 8.09 1.98
CA LEU A 48 3.89 6.84 1.43
C LEU A 48 2.55 6.52 2.07
N GLU A 49 1.69 5.90 1.30
CA GLU A 49 0.47 5.27 1.80
C GLU A 49 0.57 3.76 1.63
N ILE A 50 0.29 3.02 2.71
CA ILE A 50 0.28 1.56 2.69
C ILE A 50 -1.03 1.04 3.28
N VAL A 51 -1.63 0.08 2.58
CA VAL A 51 -2.77 -0.71 3.09
C VAL A 51 -2.29 -2.13 3.33
N THR A 52 -2.52 -2.62 4.53
CA THR A 52 -2.17 -3.98 4.94
C THR A 52 -3.38 -4.75 5.40
N ARG A 53 -3.44 -6.05 5.09
CA ARG A 53 -4.36 -7.01 5.70
C ARG A 53 -3.59 -7.89 6.67
N ARG A 54 -3.95 -7.82 7.95
CA ARG A 54 -3.48 -8.74 8.98
C ARG A 54 -4.47 -9.91 9.08
N VAL A 55 -4.01 -11.14 8.85
CA VAL A 55 -4.80 -12.36 9.03
C VAL A 55 -4.25 -13.12 10.24
N GLY A 56 -5.03 -13.20 11.31
CA GLY A 56 -4.66 -13.94 12.52
C GLY A 56 -5.76 -14.91 12.97
N ARG A 57 -5.52 -15.63 14.07
CA ARG A 57 -6.48 -16.59 14.63
C ARG A 57 -7.87 -16.02 14.94
N ARG A 58 -7.96 -14.72 15.22
CA ARG A 58 -9.20 -14.02 15.59
C ARG A 58 -9.91 -13.35 14.43
N GLY A 59 -9.48 -13.64 13.19
CA GLY A 59 -9.99 -13.00 11.98
C GLY A 59 -8.99 -12.03 11.38
N GLU A 60 -9.49 -11.19 10.50
CA GLU A 60 -8.68 -10.24 9.74
C GLU A 60 -8.91 -8.78 10.17
N THR A 61 -7.93 -7.95 9.85
CA THR A 61 -7.97 -6.52 10.08
C THR A 61 -7.27 -5.82 8.93
N PHE A 62 -7.93 -4.82 8.38
CA PHE A 62 -7.42 -3.93 7.35
C PHE A 62 -6.97 -2.64 8.01
N VAL A 63 -5.79 -2.17 7.63
CA VAL A 63 -5.24 -0.92 8.15
C VAL A 63 -4.60 -0.14 7.03
N GLN A 64 -4.95 1.14 6.94
CA GLN A 64 -4.35 2.12 6.05
C GLN A 64 -3.43 3.02 6.89
N ARG A 65 -2.22 3.29 6.40
CA ARG A 65 -1.24 4.14 7.08
C ARG A 65 -0.62 5.13 6.12
N GLU A 66 -0.28 6.29 6.65
CA GLU A 66 0.61 7.25 6.01
C GLU A 66 1.97 7.22 6.72
N ILE A 67 3.04 7.22 5.93
CA ILE A 67 4.42 7.07 6.41
C ILE A 67 5.28 8.19 5.81
N ASN A 68 5.96 8.94 6.68
CA ASN A 68 7.02 9.85 6.29
C ASN A 68 8.37 9.19 6.56
N CYS A 69 8.96 8.59 5.52
CA CYS A 69 10.25 7.90 5.63
C CYS A 69 11.43 8.84 5.93
N ARG A 70 11.29 10.14 5.64
CA ARG A 70 12.36 11.12 5.87
C ARG A 70 12.42 11.53 7.33
N GLU A 71 11.26 11.77 7.93
CA GLU A 71 11.13 12.19 9.33
C GLU A 71 10.98 11.02 10.30
N GLY A 72 10.81 9.80 9.78
CA GLY A 72 10.63 8.60 10.60
C GLY A 72 9.29 8.59 11.33
N LEU A 73 8.23 9.04 10.67
CA LEU A 73 6.89 9.16 11.26
C LEU A 73 5.89 8.24 10.57
N VAL A 74 4.93 7.75 11.34
CA VAL A 74 3.79 6.96 10.84
C VAL A 74 2.50 7.41 11.51
N ARG A 75 1.40 7.38 10.77
CA ARG A 75 0.05 7.50 11.33
C ARG A 75 -0.90 6.54 10.66
N TYR A 76 -1.98 6.21 11.36
CA TYR A 76 -3.11 5.51 10.79
C TYR A 76 -3.93 6.52 9.96
N LEU A 77 -4.53 6.05 8.88
CA LEU A 77 -5.57 6.77 8.14
C LEU A 77 -6.94 6.13 8.35
N GLY A 78 -6.98 4.83 8.67
CA GLY A 78 -8.18 4.09 8.99
C GLY A 78 -7.87 2.63 9.35
N GLN A 79 -8.79 1.97 10.05
CA GLN A 79 -8.70 0.55 10.38
C GLN A 79 -10.09 -0.08 10.54
N GLY A 80 -10.21 -1.37 10.22
CA GLY A 80 -11.48 -2.10 10.33
C GLY A 80 -11.33 -3.59 10.11
N HIS A 81 -12.39 -4.35 10.38
CA HIS A 81 -12.48 -5.78 10.03
C HIS A 81 -12.85 -5.99 8.56
N THR A 82 -13.32 -4.94 7.88
CA THR A 82 -13.55 -4.89 6.44
C THR A 82 -12.85 -3.68 5.82
N VAL A 83 -12.72 -3.67 4.49
CA VAL A 83 -12.22 -2.51 3.74
C VAL A 83 -13.15 -1.30 3.92
N ASP A 84 -14.47 -1.51 3.95
CA ASP A 84 -15.45 -0.44 4.13
C ASP A 84 -15.34 0.19 5.53
N GLU A 85 -15.17 -0.62 6.58
CA GLU A 85 -14.93 -0.11 7.93
C GLU A 85 -13.62 0.67 8.03
N MET A 86 -12.55 0.18 7.40
CA MET A 86 -11.27 0.89 7.33
C MET A 86 -11.43 2.26 6.64
N ASN A 87 -12.17 2.30 5.53
CA ASN A 87 -12.40 3.54 4.78
C ASN A 87 -13.34 4.52 5.51
N ALA A 88 -14.23 4.01 6.36
CA ALA A 88 -15.16 4.82 7.15
C ALA A 88 -14.55 5.31 8.49
N ASP A 89 -13.40 4.79 8.89
CA ASP A 89 -12.70 5.21 10.10
C ASP A 89 -12.00 6.56 9.89
N HIS A 90 -12.69 7.65 10.26
CA HIS A 90 -12.17 9.02 10.16
C HIS A 90 -11.64 9.57 11.49
N ARG A 91 -11.17 8.70 12.40
CA ARG A 91 -10.51 9.16 13.62
C ARG A 91 -9.30 10.03 13.29
N ASN A 92 -9.10 11.07 14.10
CA ASN A 92 -7.98 12.00 13.91
C ASN A 92 -6.69 11.42 14.49
N TYR A 93 -6.05 10.55 13.72
CA TYR A 93 -4.75 10.00 14.09
C TYR A 93 -3.63 11.01 13.83
N HIS A 94 -2.77 11.13 14.83
CA HIS A 94 -1.58 11.97 14.74
C HIS A 94 -0.39 11.16 14.23
N PHE A 95 0.59 11.87 13.67
CA PHE A 95 1.89 11.26 13.41
C PHE A 95 2.59 10.92 14.72
N GLU A 96 3.13 9.72 14.76
CA GLU A 96 3.95 9.22 15.85
C GLU A 96 5.31 8.79 15.29
N PRO A 97 6.38 8.86 16.10
CA PRO A 97 7.66 8.26 15.74
C PRO A 97 7.49 6.77 15.41
N ILE A 98 8.21 6.32 14.38
CA ILE A 98 8.31 4.89 14.06
C ILE A 98 9.05 4.19 15.22
N ASP A 99 8.33 3.34 15.95
CA ASP A 99 8.92 2.39 16.89
C ASP A 99 9.32 1.10 16.13
N PRO A 100 10.62 0.77 16.00
CA PRO A 100 11.08 -0.41 15.27
C PRO A 100 10.63 -1.73 15.90
N ASN A 101 10.19 -1.73 17.16
CA ASN A 101 9.67 -2.92 17.84
C ASN A 101 8.15 -3.04 17.75
N ALA A 102 7.46 -2.11 17.09
CA ALA A 102 6.02 -2.16 16.88
C ALA A 102 5.68 -2.78 15.52
N ILE A 103 4.47 -3.36 15.42
CA ILE A 103 3.92 -3.86 14.14
C ILE A 103 3.94 -2.75 13.07
N SER A 104 3.51 -1.54 13.44
CA SER A 104 3.55 -0.38 12.53
C SER A 104 4.97 -0.01 12.11
N GLY A 105 5.97 -0.29 12.96
CA GLY A 105 7.39 -0.09 12.64
C GLY A 105 7.89 -1.02 11.55
N HIS A 106 7.66 -2.32 11.70
CA HIS A 106 8.03 -3.30 10.67
C HIS A 106 7.35 -3.01 9.32
N ILE A 107 6.07 -2.60 9.36
CA ILE A 107 5.33 -2.21 8.15
C ILE A 107 5.92 -0.94 7.52
N ALA A 108 6.31 0.04 8.34
CA ALA A 108 6.91 1.27 7.85
C ALA A 108 8.31 1.05 7.27
N GLU A 109 9.14 0.23 7.91
CA GLU A 109 10.45 -0.18 7.41
C GLU A 109 10.32 -0.85 6.03
N TYR A 110 9.39 -1.81 5.92
CA TYR A 110 9.07 -2.44 4.65
C TYR A 110 8.68 -1.42 3.58
N ALA A 111 7.77 -0.50 3.88
CA ALA A 111 7.30 0.51 2.93
C ALA A 111 8.44 1.42 2.46
N CYS A 112 9.28 1.90 3.38
CA CYS A 112 10.40 2.79 3.06
C CYS A 112 11.50 2.11 2.22
N ALA A 113 11.66 0.79 2.34
CA ALA A 113 12.61 0.00 1.55
C ALA A 113 12.07 -0.38 0.16
N ASN A 114 10.75 -0.43 -0.04
CA ASN A 114 10.12 -1.03 -1.23
C ASN A 114 9.26 -0.08 -2.07
N VAL A 115 9.32 1.23 -1.82
CA VAL A 115 8.72 2.19 -2.75
C VAL A 115 9.62 2.37 -3.98
N GLU A 116 9.07 2.11 -5.17
CA GLU A 116 9.67 2.56 -6.42
C GLU A 116 9.64 4.10 -6.41
N ARG A 117 10.79 4.72 -6.15
CA ARG A 117 10.94 6.17 -6.27
C ARG A 117 11.11 6.48 -7.75
N PRO A 118 10.22 7.26 -8.38
CA PRO A 118 10.53 7.79 -9.70
C PRO A 118 11.80 8.64 -9.58
N GLU A 119 12.83 8.30 -10.38
CA GLU A 119 14.08 9.05 -10.50
C GLU A 119 13.87 10.50 -10.94
#